data_AF-A0A381Q414-F1
#
_entry.id   AF-A0A381Q414-F1
#
_cell.length_a   1.000
_cell.length_b   1.000
_cell.length_c   1.000
_cell.angle_alpha   90.00
_cell.angle_beta   90.00
_cell.angle_gamma   90.00
#
_symmetry.space_group_name_H-M   'P 1'
#
loop_
_entity.id
_entity.type
_entity.pdbx_description
1 polymer ?
#
loop_
_entity_poly.entity_id
_entity_poly.type
_entity_poly.pdbx_seq_one_letter_code
_entity_poly.pdbx_strand_id
1 'polypeptide(L)' 'MAKKESFLSKIRGESSNLNKEEELRKELLDLKISLSSGQLKETHKIKEIRKSIAQLKTIQKETLKEQNNDG' A
#
# COMPACT_ATOMS: atom_id res chain seq x y z
N MET A 1 -23.70 12.56 3.74
CA MET A 1 -22.34 12.46 4.30
C MET A 1 -21.61 11.35 3.58
N ALA A 2 -20.86 11.68 2.51
CA ALA A 2 -20.17 10.66 1.72
C ALA A 2 -19.12 9.99 2.60
N LYS A 3 -19.28 8.68 2.86
CA LYS A 3 -18.25 7.87 3.52
C LYS A 3 -16.99 8.02 2.67
N LYS A 4 -15.97 8.71 3.21
CA LYS A 4 -14.61 8.58 2.66
C LYS A 4 -14.30 7.10 2.73
N GLU A 5 -14.38 6.41 1.60
CA GLU A 5 -13.95 5.01 1.54
C GLU A 5 -12.53 4.95 2.06
N SER A 6 -12.36 4.27 3.19
CA SER A 6 -11.05 4.04 3.76
C SER A 6 -10.21 3.33 2.70
N PHE A 7 -8.93 3.67 2.59
CA PHE A 7 -8.00 2.97 1.71
C PHE A 7 -8.18 1.43 1.81
N LEU A 8 -8.45 0.95 3.01
CA LEU A 8 -8.76 -0.46 3.30
C LEU A 8 -10.02 -1.01 2.61
N SER A 9 -11.09 -0.23 2.44
CA SER A 9 -12.31 -0.68 1.77
C SER A 9 -12.13 -0.80 0.26
N LYS A 10 -11.30 0.06 -0.35
CA LYS A 10 -10.95 -0.05 -1.78
C LYS A 10 -10.10 -1.28 -2.06
N ILE A 11 -9.11 -1.52 -1.20
CA ILE A 11 -8.14 -2.63 -1.33
C ILE A 11 -8.85 -3.99 -1.13
N ARG A 12 -9.83 -4.06 -0.23
CA ARG A 12 -10.61 -5.29 0.03
C ARG A 12 -11.59 -5.63 -1.11
N GLY A 13 -11.99 -4.65 -1.92
CA GLY A 13 -12.88 -4.85 -3.08
C GLY A 13 -12.15 -5.16 -4.40
N GLU A 14 -10.90 -4.73 -4.56
CA GLU A 14 -10.08 -5.01 -5.74
C GLU A 14 -9.31 -6.33 -5.57
N SER A 15 -9.60 -7.33 -6.40
CA SER A 15 -8.87 -8.61 -6.46
C SER A 15 -7.42 -8.48 -6.93
N SER A 16 -7.01 -7.31 -7.42
CA SER A 16 -5.69 -7.00 -7.98
C SER A 16 -4.73 -6.33 -6.97
N ASN A 17 -4.68 -6.86 -5.75
CA ASN A 17 -3.83 -6.36 -4.66
C ASN A 17 -2.31 -6.38 -4.96
N LEU A 18 -1.86 -7.22 -5.90
CA LEU A 18 -0.45 -7.36 -6.27
C LEU A 18 0.07 -6.17 -7.09
N ASN A 19 -0.74 -5.66 -8.03
CA ASN A 19 -0.35 -4.55 -8.89
C ASN A 19 -0.20 -3.24 -8.09
N LYS A 20 -1.11 -3.01 -7.13
CA LYS A 20 -1.08 -1.84 -6.24
C LYS A 20 0.18 -1.79 -5.36
N GLU A 21 0.66 -2.95 -4.92
CA GLU A 21 1.89 -3.03 -4.12
C GLU A 21 3.12 -2.63 -4.95
N GLU A 22 3.17 -3.05 -6.22
CA GLU A 22 4.27 -2.69 -7.12
C GLU A 22 4.29 -1.19 -7.43
N GLU A 23 3.12 -0.59 -7.67
CA GLU A 23 2.97 0.85 -7.86
C GLU A 23 3.49 1.65 -6.66
N LEU A 24 3.07 1.28 -5.44
CA LEU A 24 3.52 1.95 -4.21
C LEU A 24 5.02 1.77 -3.96
N ARG A 25 5.62 0.66 -4.39
CA ARG A 25 7.08 0.46 -4.31
C ARG A 25 7.85 1.34 -5.30
N LYS A 26 7.33 1.53 -6.51
CA LYS A 26 7.90 2.47 -7.49
C LYS A 26 7.83 3.89 -6.97
N GLU A 27 6.67 4.31 -6.46
CA GLU A 27 6.49 5.64 -5.86
C GLU A 27 7.42 5.85 -4.65
N LEU A 28 7.61 4.83 -3.81
CA LEU A 28 8.57 4.87 -2.71
C LEU A 28 10.02 5.05 -3.19
N LEU A 29 10.40 4.44 -4.32
CA LEU A 29 11.73 4.59 -4.90
C LEU A 29 11.94 6.01 -5.41
N ASP A 30 10.97 6.56 -6.14
CA ASP A 30 11.03 7.93 -6.67
C ASP A 30 11.12 8.97 -5.55
N LEU A 31 10.36 8.76 -4.46
CA LEU A 31 10.46 9.62 -3.27
C LEU A 31 11.82 9.48 -2.58
N LYS A 32 12.41 8.28 -2.51
CA LYS A 32 13.76 8.11 -1.94
C LYS A 32 14.83 8.78 -2.78
N ILE A 33 14.73 8.70 -4.12
CA ILE A 33 15.62 9.39 -5.04
C ILE A 33 15.49 10.91 -4.84
N SER A 34 14.26 11.42 -4.79
CA SER A 34 13.97 12.85 -4.54
C SER A 34 14.41 13.32 -3.15
N LEU A 35 14.34 12.44 -2.15
CA LEU A 35 14.86 12.71 -0.81
C LEU A 35 16.39 12.79 -0.83
N SER A 36 17.04 11.87 -1.54
CA SER A 36 18.49 11.85 -1.70
C SER A 36 19.01 13.06 -2.48
N SER A 37 18.23 13.63 -3.39
CA SER A 37 18.57 14.88 -4.10
C SER A 37 18.38 16.13 -3.23
N GLY A 38 17.83 15.99 -2.02
CA GLY A 38 17.58 17.09 -1.08
C GLY A 38 16.41 18.01 -1.49
N GLN A 39 15.63 17.64 -2.51
CA GLN A 39 14.55 18.46 -3.05
C GLN A 39 13.17 18.06 -2.53
N LEU A 40 13.06 16.95 -1.79
CA LEU A 40 11.77 16.45 -1.32
C LEU A 40 11.23 17.26 -0.13
N LYS A 41 10.18 18.04 -0.39
CA LYS A 41 9.44 18.80 0.64
C LYS A 41 8.43 17.96 1.42
N GLU A 42 8.01 16.82 0.86
CA GLU A 42 6.89 16.01 1.39
C GLU A 42 7.36 14.67 1.97
N THR A 43 8.28 14.70 2.93
CA THR A 43 8.83 13.49 3.58
C THR A 43 7.78 12.63 4.29
N HIS A 44 6.64 13.23 4.67
CA HIS A 44 5.51 12.51 5.26
C HIS A 44 4.90 11.46 4.31
N LYS A 45 4.94 11.70 2.99
CA LYS A 45 4.44 10.75 1.98
C LYS A 45 5.16 9.41 2.02
N ILE A 46 6.46 9.41 2.30
CA ILE A 46 7.25 8.18 2.48
C ILE A 46 6.66 7.32 3.62
N LYS A 47 6.26 7.96 4.72
CA LYS A 47 5.66 7.27 5.87
C LYS A 47 4.28 6.72 5.52
N GLU A 48 3.47 7.49 4.80
CA GLU A 48 2.14 7.05 4.35
C GLU A 48 2.22 5.88 3.39
N ILE A 49 3.09 5.94 2.38
CA ILE A 49 3.29 4.85 1.41
C ILE A 49 3.78 3.57 2.10
N ARG A 50 4.72 3.69 3.06
CA ARG A 50 5.16 2.53 3.86
C ARG A 50 4.00 1.89 4.63
N LYS A 51 3.10 2.71 5.18
CA LYS A 51 1.90 2.23 5.89
C LYS A 51 0.93 1.53 4.93
N SER A 52 0.70 2.10 3.75
CA SER A 52 -0.14 1.50 2.71
C SER A 52 0.39 0.14 2.25
N ILE A 53 1.70 0.02 2.03
CA ILE A 53 2.36 -1.27 1.69
C ILE A 53 2.17 -2.30 2.83
N ALA A 54 2.33 -1.89 4.09
CA ALA A 54 2.14 -2.79 5.22
C ALA A 54 0.68 -3.29 5.32
N GLN A 55 -0.29 -2.42 5.07
CA GLN A 55 -1.71 -2.77 5.04
C GLN A 55 -2.03 -3.76 3.91
N LEU A 56 -1.51 -3.52 2.70
CA LEU A 56 -1.63 -4.45 1.56
C LEU A 56 -1.08 -5.83 1.89
N LYS A 57 0.13 -5.91 2.44
CA LYS A 57 0.74 -7.18 2.84
C LYS A 57 -0.06 -7.91 3.93
N THR A 58 -0.68 -7.16 4.83
CA THR A 58 -1.54 -7.73 5.87
C THR A 58 -2.76 -8.39 5.25
N ILE A 59 -3.45 -7.70 4.33
CA ILE A 59 -4.61 -8.23 3.62
C ILE A 59 -4.23 -9.45 2.79
N GLN A 60 -3.12 -9.41 2.04
CA GLN A 60 -2.62 -10.57 1.30
C GLN A 60 -2.37 -11.77 2.22
N LYS A 61 -1.79 -11.54 3.41
CA LYS A 61 -1.55 -12.59 4.40
C LYS A 61 -2.85 -13.14 5.00
N GLU A 62 -3.85 -12.29 5.22
CA GLU A 62 -5.20 -12.71 5.64
C GLU A 62 -5.84 -13.61 4.58
N THR A 63 -5.87 -13.18 3.31
CA THR A 63 -6.44 -13.97 2.21
C THR A 63 -5.68 -15.29 1.99
N LEU A 64 -4.36 -15.29 2.12
CA LEU A 64 -3.55 -16.51 2.04
C LEU A 64 -3.86 -17.46 3.21
N LYS A 65 -4.02 -16.95 4.43
CA LYS A 65 -4.38 -17.79 5.59
C LYS A 65 -5.75 -18.42 5.45
N GLU A 66 -6.74 -17.69 4.93
CA GLU A 66 -8.08 -18.22 4.65
C GLU A 66 -8.00 -19.39 3.66
N GLN A 67 -7.21 -19.26 2.58
CA GLN A 67 -7.04 -20.33 1.59
C GLN A 67 -6.33 -21.60 2.12
N ASN A 68 -5.54 -21.50 3.20
CA ASN A 68 -4.83 -22.65 3.76
C ASN A 68 -5.62 -23.39 4.86
N ASN A 69 -6.76 -22.84 5.29
CA ASN A 69 -7.57 -23.42 6.38
C ASN A 69 -8.78 -24.22 5.89
N ASP A 70 -8.94 -24.32 4.56
CA ASP A 70 -9.98 -25.12 3.87
C ASP A 70 -9.42 -26.48 3.35
N GLY A 71 -8.31 -26.96 3.91
CA GLY A 71 -7.62 -28.22 3.53
C GLY A 71 -7.67 -29.29 4.61
#